data_AF-A0A2E0DG88-F1
#
_entry.id   AF-A0A2E0DG88-F1
#
_cell.length_a   1.000
_cell.length_b   1.000
_cell.length_c   1.000
_cell.angle_alpha   90.00
_cell.angle_beta   90.00
_cell.angle_gamma   90.00
#
_symmetry.space_group_name_H-M   'P 1'
#
loop_
_entity.id
_entity.type
_entity.pdbx_description
1 polymer ?
#
loop_
_entity_poly.entity_id
_entity_poly.type
_entity_poly.pdbx_seq_one_letter_code
_entity_poly.pdbx_strand_id
1 'polypeptide(L)'
;MKSVRYAAAFAFLLLGALINLNPDIVNQTADSSNDPHSEDSNLVGLQDDEEWLVLRVGFPGKPHSDEKIDSIFDIDEDGSPQLSASEYVSQMSGGASSLEVTLSEDIWISPMDEGYWGEDSPEMRDSGADGRGVEGLVEDSVSALLTGVNLSRWDY
;
A
#
# COMPACT_ATOMS: atom_id res chain seq x y z
N MET A 1 -1.37 -23.85 44.19
CA MET A 1 -0.88 -22.97 43.09
C MET A 1 -0.72 -23.70 41.75
N LYS A 2 -0.11 -24.90 41.68
CA LYS A 2 0.03 -25.65 40.41
C LYS A 2 -1.29 -26.22 39.87
N SER A 3 -2.15 -26.72 40.75
CA SER A 3 -3.50 -27.23 40.40
C SER A 3 -4.39 -26.19 39.73
N VAL A 4 -4.35 -24.94 40.20
CA VAL A 4 -5.08 -23.82 39.59
C VAL A 4 -4.58 -23.52 38.18
N ARG A 5 -3.27 -23.60 37.94
CA ARG A 5 -2.68 -23.40 36.60
C ARG A 5 -3.09 -24.52 35.64
N TYR A 6 -3.10 -25.77 36.08
CA TYR A 6 -3.56 -26.89 35.25
C TYR A 6 -5.05 -26.81 34.95
N ALA A 7 -5.88 -26.42 35.92
CA ALA A 7 -7.30 -26.21 35.70
C ALA A 7 -7.58 -25.10 34.68
N ALA A 8 -6.85 -23.98 34.77
CA ALA A 8 -6.95 -22.89 33.81
C ALA A 8 -6.49 -23.32 32.40
N ALA A 9 -5.35 -24.01 32.29
CA ALA A 9 -4.85 -24.52 31.02
C ALA A 9 -5.82 -25.51 30.37
N PHE A 10 -6.43 -26.40 31.17
CA PHE A 10 -7.42 -27.35 30.69
C PHE A 10 -8.71 -26.65 30.23
N ALA A 11 -9.14 -25.61 30.95
CA ALA A 11 -10.29 -24.79 30.55
C ALA A 11 -10.02 -24.07 29.22
N PHE A 12 -8.83 -23.49 29.03
CA PHE A 12 -8.46 -22.86 27.76
C PHE A 12 -8.38 -23.86 26.60
N LEU A 13 -7.87 -25.07 26.85
CA LEU A 13 -7.83 -26.14 25.84
C LEU A 13 -9.25 -26.57 25.42
N LEU A 14 -10.15 -26.74 26.39
CA LEU A 14 -11.56 -27.05 26.10
C LEU A 14 -12.25 -25.91 25.35
N LEU A 15 -11.98 -24.66 25.73
CA LEU A 15 -12.54 -23.50 25.05
C LEU A 15 -12.04 -23.41 23.60
N GLY A 16 -10.75 -23.60 23.38
CA GLY A 16 -10.16 -23.66 22.03
C GLY A 16 -10.72 -24.80 21.18
N ALA A 17 -10.92 -25.98 21.78
CA ALA A 17 -11.54 -27.12 21.10
C ALA A 17 -13.01 -26.85 20.74
N LEU A 18 -13.77 -26.20 21.62
CA LEU A 18 -15.16 -25.81 21.35
C LEU A 18 -15.27 -24.79 20.22
N ILE A 19 -14.37 -23.80 20.20
CA ILE A 19 -14.28 -22.79 19.13
C ILE A 19 -13.93 -23.45 17.80
N ASN A 20 -12.95 -24.36 17.79
CA ASN A 20 -12.55 -25.07 16.57
C ASN A 20 -13.68 -25.95 15.99
N LEU A 21 -14.48 -26.59 16.84
CA LEU A 21 -15.60 -27.43 16.42
C LEU A 21 -16.87 -26.65 16.05
N ASN A 22 -16.98 -25.39 16.48
CA ASN A 22 -18.17 -24.54 16.26
C ASN A 22 -17.72 -23.14 15.80
N PRO A 23 -17.11 -23.01 14.61
CA PRO A 23 -16.57 -21.74 14.12
C PRO A 23 -17.66 -20.65 13.99
N ASP A 24 -18.91 -21.06 13.76
CA ASP A 24 -20.06 -20.16 13.58
C ASP A 24 -20.32 -19.25 14.79
N ILE A 25 -19.99 -19.71 16.02
CA ILE A 25 -20.20 -18.94 17.26
C ILE A 25 -19.29 -17.70 17.31
N VAL A 26 -18.08 -17.80 16.75
CA VAL A 26 -17.13 -16.69 16.71
C VAL A 26 -17.39 -15.80 15.49
N ASN A 27 -17.64 -16.40 14.33
CA ASN A 27 -17.88 -15.65 13.08
C ASN A 27 -19.07 -14.69 13.19
N GLN A 28 -20.16 -15.10 13.84
CA GLN A 28 -21.34 -14.24 14.00
C GLN A 28 -21.06 -12.95 14.80
N THR A 29 -20.11 -12.99 15.75
CA THR A 29 -19.72 -11.80 16.53
C THR A 29 -18.76 -10.91 15.74
N ALA A 30 -17.89 -11.50 14.90
CA ALA A 30 -17.01 -10.74 14.01
C ALA A 30 -17.80 -10.00 12.92
N ASP A 31 -18.79 -10.66 12.32
CA ASP A 31 -19.64 -10.09 11.26
C ASP A 31 -20.57 -8.97 11.76
N SER A 32 -20.91 -8.95 13.05
CA SER A 32 -21.80 -7.94 13.65
C SER A 32 -21.13 -6.56 13.82
N SER A 33 -19.84 -6.43 13.51
CA SER A 33 -19.10 -5.17 13.50
C SER A 33 -19.25 -4.40 12.18
N ASN A 34 -19.84 -5.02 11.16
CA ASN A 34 -20.07 -4.39 9.87
C ASN A 34 -21.36 -3.54 9.93
N ASP A 35 -21.27 -2.39 10.61
CA ASP A 35 -22.20 -1.29 10.37
C ASP A 35 -22.00 -0.87 8.90
N PRO A 36 -23.00 -0.99 8.02
CA PRO A 36 -22.87 -0.46 6.67
C PRO A 36 -22.88 1.06 6.81
N HIS A 37 -21.69 1.64 6.96
CA HIS A 37 -21.51 3.08 6.89
C HIS A 37 -22.12 3.56 5.58
N SER A 38 -23.26 4.21 5.73
CA SER A 38 -23.93 4.97 4.70
C SER A 38 -23.12 6.24 4.46
N GLU A 39 -22.24 6.23 3.47
CA GLU A 39 -22.01 7.32 2.53
C GLU A 39 -21.49 6.72 1.22
N ASP A 40 -21.87 7.32 0.09
CA ASP A 40 -21.52 6.98 -1.30
C ASP A 40 -20.00 7.09 -1.60
N SER A 41 -19.12 6.57 -0.75
CA SER A 41 -17.79 6.20 -1.21
C SER A 41 -17.93 4.86 -1.92
N ASN A 42 -17.96 4.89 -3.26
CA ASN A 42 -17.63 3.74 -4.08
C ASN A 42 -16.16 3.39 -3.78
N LEU A 43 -15.93 2.73 -2.65
CA LEU A 43 -14.65 2.12 -2.35
C LEU A 43 -14.50 1.01 -3.38
N VAL A 44 -13.64 1.25 -4.36
CA VAL A 44 -13.18 0.19 -5.27
C VAL A 44 -12.45 -0.81 -4.37
N GLY A 45 -13.04 -2.00 -4.22
CA GLY A 45 -12.40 -3.09 -3.49
C GLY A 45 -11.15 -3.56 -4.23
N LEU A 46 -10.35 -4.41 -3.59
CA LEU A 46 -9.23 -5.05 -4.28
C LEU A 46 -9.73 -5.83 -5.50
N GLN A 47 -9.02 -5.69 -6.60
CA GLN A 47 -9.18 -6.49 -7.79
C GLN A 47 -8.53 -7.87 -7.58
N ASP A 48 -8.90 -8.84 -8.40
CA ASP A 48 -8.27 -10.18 -8.37
C ASP A 48 -6.77 -10.06 -8.75
N ASP A 49 -6.48 -9.20 -9.74
CA ASP A 49 -5.13 -8.91 -10.22
C ASP A 49 -4.87 -7.40 -10.12
N GLU A 50 -4.16 -6.97 -9.07
CA GLU A 50 -3.74 -5.58 -8.90
C GLU A 50 -2.48 -5.29 -9.72
N GLU A 51 -2.50 -4.19 -10.47
CA GLU A 51 -1.38 -3.72 -11.28
C GLU A 51 -1.04 -2.30 -10.84
N TRP A 52 0.13 -2.09 -10.22
CA TRP A 52 0.54 -0.78 -9.73
C TRP A 52 1.77 -0.25 -10.46
N LEU A 53 1.66 0.94 -11.05
CA LEU A 53 2.77 1.67 -11.66
C LEU A 53 3.40 2.64 -10.65
N VAL A 54 4.70 2.49 -10.39
CA VAL A 54 5.45 3.36 -9.47
C VAL A 54 6.35 4.30 -10.26
N LEU A 55 6.02 5.59 -10.19
CA LEU A 55 6.83 6.64 -10.81
C LEU A 55 7.96 7.06 -9.88
N ARG A 56 9.18 7.09 -10.42
CA ARG A 56 10.37 7.46 -9.67
C ARG A 56 10.73 8.92 -9.96
N VAL A 57 10.81 9.71 -8.91
CA VAL A 57 11.16 11.13 -8.96
C VAL A 57 12.43 11.40 -8.16
N GLY A 58 13.28 12.28 -8.68
CA GLY A 58 14.50 12.76 -8.02
C GLY A 58 14.59 14.28 -8.03
N PHE A 59 15.47 14.83 -7.19
CA PHE A 59 15.68 16.27 -7.05
C PHE A 59 17.15 16.64 -7.32
N PRO A 60 17.44 17.88 -7.77
CA PRO A 60 18.80 18.33 -8.01
C PRO A 60 19.71 18.15 -6.78
N GLY A 61 20.89 17.57 -6.99
CA GLY A 61 21.85 17.33 -5.91
C GLY A 61 21.45 16.20 -4.93
N LYS A 62 20.33 15.51 -5.17
CA LYS A 62 19.85 14.36 -4.39
C LYS A 62 19.66 13.16 -5.33
N PRO A 63 20.72 12.41 -5.63
CA PRO A 63 20.61 11.27 -6.53
C PRO A 63 19.65 10.24 -5.94
N HIS A 64 18.84 9.66 -6.81
CA HIS A 64 17.98 8.54 -6.46
C HIS A 64 18.85 7.33 -6.10
N SER A 65 18.46 6.55 -5.09
CA SER A 65 19.23 5.40 -4.61
C SER A 65 18.53 4.12 -5.01
N ASP A 66 19.10 3.41 -5.98
CA ASP A 66 18.58 2.13 -6.46
C ASP A 66 18.58 1.09 -5.33
N GLU A 67 19.64 1.03 -4.52
CA GLU A 67 19.69 0.16 -3.33
C GLU A 67 18.50 0.35 -2.38
N LYS A 68 18.04 1.60 -2.22
CA LYS A 68 16.89 1.90 -1.37
C LYS A 68 15.58 1.47 -2.02
N ILE A 69 15.46 1.61 -3.34
CA ILE A 69 14.31 1.12 -4.10
C ILE A 69 14.25 -0.40 -4.02
N ASP A 70 15.37 -1.07 -4.29
CA ASP A 70 15.48 -2.53 -4.20
C ASP A 70 15.08 -3.02 -2.80
N SER A 71 15.44 -2.29 -1.73
CA SER A 71 15.04 -2.63 -0.35
C SER A 71 13.58 -2.32 0.00
N ILE A 72 12.94 -1.34 -0.65
CA ILE A 72 11.52 -1.04 -0.43
C ILE A 72 10.66 -2.06 -1.15
N PHE A 73 11.11 -2.46 -2.35
CA PHE A 73 10.39 -3.37 -3.20
C PHE A 73 10.85 -4.84 -3.08
N ASP A 74 11.83 -5.12 -2.20
CA ASP A 74 12.48 -6.42 -1.96
C ASP A 74 12.71 -7.16 -3.29
N ILE A 75 13.36 -6.49 -4.23
CA ILE A 75 13.54 -6.99 -5.60
C ILE A 75 14.53 -8.16 -5.59
N ASP A 76 14.08 -9.34 -6.04
CA ASP A 76 14.89 -10.55 -6.17
C ASP A 76 16.00 -10.40 -7.22
N GLU A 77 16.96 -11.33 -7.22
CA GLU A 77 18.02 -11.42 -8.23
C GLU A 77 17.49 -11.53 -9.68
N ASP A 78 16.22 -11.91 -9.89
CA ASP A 78 15.57 -11.96 -11.20
C ASP A 78 14.84 -10.67 -11.61
N GLY A 79 14.88 -9.63 -10.77
CA GLY A 79 14.25 -8.34 -11.01
C GLY A 79 12.78 -8.26 -10.57
N SER A 80 12.23 -9.30 -9.94
CA SER A 80 10.83 -9.33 -9.49
C SER A 80 10.69 -8.80 -8.05
N PRO A 81 9.76 -7.90 -7.75
CA PRO A 81 9.52 -7.40 -6.39
C PRO A 81 8.92 -8.48 -5.46
N GLN A 82 9.63 -8.96 -4.41
CA GLN A 82 9.03 -9.73 -3.30
C GLN A 82 8.46 -8.78 -2.25
N LEU A 83 7.38 -8.10 -2.60
CA LEU A 83 6.88 -6.99 -1.80
C LEU A 83 6.24 -7.39 -0.48
N SER A 84 6.58 -6.67 0.59
CA SER A 84 5.68 -6.56 1.76
C SER A 84 4.26 -6.10 1.38
N ALA A 85 4.12 -5.31 0.30
CA ALA A 85 2.84 -4.87 -0.22
C ALA A 85 2.06 -5.98 -0.95
N SER A 86 2.72 -6.85 -1.72
CA SER A 86 2.03 -7.96 -2.40
C SER A 86 1.62 -9.04 -1.40
N GLU A 87 2.46 -9.33 -0.42
CA GLU A 87 2.10 -10.15 0.74
C GLU A 87 0.94 -9.53 1.52
N TYR A 88 0.94 -8.21 1.74
CA TYR A 88 -0.14 -7.51 2.42
C TYR A 88 -1.46 -7.62 1.63
N VAL A 89 -1.46 -7.34 0.33
CA VAL A 89 -2.63 -7.48 -0.56
C VAL A 89 -3.15 -8.92 -0.55
N SER A 90 -2.27 -9.91 -0.63
CA SER A 90 -2.65 -11.32 -0.55
C SER A 90 -3.25 -11.67 0.81
N GLN A 91 -2.65 -11.22 1.92
CA GLN A 91 -3.14 -11.53 3.26
C GLN A 91 -4.49 -10.87 3.56
N MET A 92 -4.66 -9.59 3.20
CA MET A 92 -5.90 -8.86 3.46
C MET A 92 -7.07 -9.38 2.62
N SER A 93 -6.78 -9.91 1.42
CA SER A 93 -7.77 -10.55 0.55
C SER A 93 -7.99 -12.04 0.86
N GLY A 94 -7.29 -12.62 1.83
CA GLY A 94 -7.33 -14.06 2.09
C GLY A 94 -6.79 -14.92 0.95
N GLY A 95 -5.91 -14.35 0.12
CA GLY A 95 -5.30 -14.98 -1.05
C GLY A 95 -6.10 -14.81 -2.35
N ALA A 96 -7.17 -14.00 -2.35
CA ALA A 96 -8.00 -13.76 -3.52
C ALA A 96 -7.42 -12.73 -4.49
N SER A 97 -6.59 -11.81 -3.99
CA SER A 97 -5.94 -10.77 -4.78
C SER A 97 -4.44 -11.00 -4.87
N SER A 98 -3.88 -10.73 -6.04
CA SER A 98 -2.44 -10.63 -6.27
C SER A 98 -2.05 -9.19 -6.60
N LEU A 99 -0.78 -8.83 -6.41
CA LEU A 99 -0.26 -7.50 -6.75
C LEU A 99 1.03 -7.64 -7.55
N GLU A 100 1.03 -7.03 -8.72
CA GLU A 100 2.19 -6.85 -9.59
C GLU A 100 2.58 -5.36 -9.61
N VAL A 101 3.84 -5.07 -9.27
CA VAL A 101 4.36 -3.70 -9.27
C VAL A 101 5.32 -3.49 -10.42
N THR A 102 5.04 -2.49 -11.24
CA THR A 102 5.96 -2.04 -12.29
C THR A 102 6.62 -0.74 -11.88
N LEU A 103 7.95 -0.71 -11.82
CA LEU A 103 8.71 0.53 -11.70
C LEU A 103 8.80 1.21 -13.07
N SER A 104 8.55 2.51 -13.12
CA SER A 104 8.84 3.36 -14.30
C SER A 104 10.26 3.13 -14.82
N GLU A 105 10.48 3.07 -16.13
CA GLU A 105 11.83 2.81 -16.70
C GLU A 105 12.82 3.91 -16.35
N ASP A 106 12.39 5.17 -16.46
CA ASP A 106 13.18 6.36 -16.18
C ASP A 106 12.82 6.98 -14.83
N ILE A 107 13.77 7.75 -14.30
CA ILE A 107 13.57 8.59 -13.11
C ILE A 107 13.43 10.03 -13.61
N TRP A 108 12.30 10.67 -13.33
CA TRP A 108 12.15 12.07 -13.65
C TRP A 108 12.88 12.92 -12.61
N ILE A 109 13.85 13.71 -13.07
CA ILE A 109 14.59 14.63 -12.20
C ILE A 109 13.94 16.00 -12.30
N SER A 110 13.36 16.45 -11.19
CA SER A 110 12.78 17.78 -11.08
C SER A 110 13.81 18.86 -11.44
N PRO A 111 13.43 19.91 -12.19
CA PRO A 111 14.30 21.06 -12.42
C PRO A 111 14.49 21.91 -11.15
N MET A 112 13.58 21.78 -10.18
CA MET A 112 13.59 22.51 -8.91
C MET A 112 13.95 21.58 -7.74
N ASP A 113 14.43 22.13 -6.63
CA ASP A 113 14.67 21.37 -5.40
C ASP A 113 13.37 20.92 -4.73
N GLU A 114 13.47 20.04 -3.74
CA GLU A 114 12.30 19.55 -3.00
C GLU A 114 11.54 20.65 -2.25
N GLY A 115 12.22 21.76 -1.88
CA GLY A 115 11.60 22.88 -1.19
C GLY A 115 10.62 23.62 -2.10
N TYR A 116 10.95 23.77 -3.37
CA TYR A 116 10.04 24.37 -4.35
C TYR A 116 8.67 23.68 -4.39
N TRP A 117 8.62 22.36 -4.22
CA TRP A 117 7.38 21.59 -4.28
C TRP A 117 6.73 21.35 -2.91
N GLY A 118 7.56 21.22 -1.86
CA GLY A 118 7.12 20.82 -0.51
C GLY A 118 7.13 21.94 0.52
N GLU A 119 7.37 23.20 0.13
CA GLU A 119 7.30 24.31 1.08
C GLU A 119 5.86 24.54 1.56
N ASP A 120 5.72 24.61 2.89
CA ASP A 120 4.48 24.95 3.56
C ASP A 120 4.20 26.46 3.45
N SER A 121 2.95 26.81 3.19
CA SER A 121 2.43 28.16 3.38
C SER A 121 1.78 28.29 4.77
N PRO A 122 1.47 29.52 5.23
CA PRO A 122 0.76 29.71 6.50
C PRO A 122 -0.61 29.01 6.57
N GLU A 123 -1.24 28.74 5.43
CA GLU A 123 -2.60 28.19 5.33
C GLU A 123 -2.63 26.73 4.89
N MET A 124 -1.59 26.25 4.20
CA MET A 124 -1.58 24.95 3.52
C MET A 124 -0.19 24.33 3.52
N ARG A 125 -0.12 23.04 3.87
CA ARG A 125 1.10 22.24 3.76
C ARG A 125 1.38 21.85 2.31
N ASP A 126 2.65 21.69 1.97
CA ASP A 126 3.09 21.23 0.64
C ASP A 126 2.50 22.06 -0.51
N SER A 127 2.28 23.36 -0.28
CA SER A 127 1.73 24.29 -1.27
C SER A 127 2.75 24.67 -2.34
N GLY A 128 4.03 24.46 -2.06
CA GLY A 128 5.13 24.83 -2.95
C GLY A 128 5.30 26.34 -3.10
N ALA A 129 6.44 26.73 -3.67
CA ALA A 129 6.82 28.13 -3.85
C ALA A 129 6.00 28.86 -4.91
N ASP A 130 5.40 28.13 -5.86
CA ASP A 130 4.55 28.66 -6.93
C ASP A 130 3.05 28.42 -6.70
N GLY A 131 2.69 27.79 -5.58
CA GLY A 131 1.31 27.43 -5.25
C GLY A 131 0.78 26.16 -5.92
N ARG A 132 1.58 25.44 -6.73
CA ARG A 132 1.21 24.15 -7.33
C ARG A 132 1.56 22.97 -6.44
N GLY A 133 2.59 23.11 -5.60
CA GLY A 133 2.96 22.11 -4.61
C GLY A 133 3.22 20.72 -5.17
N VAL A 134 2.89 19.70 -4.38
CA VAL A 134 3.03 18.28 -4.79
C VAL A 134 2.14 17.94 -5.99
N GLU A 135 1.00 18.62 -6.18
CA GLU A 135 0.16 18.40 -7.36
C GLU A 135 0.90 18.76 -8.66
N GLY A 136 1.61 19.91 -8.67
CA GLY A 136 2.46 20.30 -9.78
C GLY A 136 3.62 19.35 -10.03
N LEU A 137 4.23 18.81 -8.96
CA LEU A 137 5.27 17.79 -9.05
C LEU A 137 4.75 16.52 -9.75
N VAL A 138 3.55 16.07 -9.37
CA VAL A 138 2.90 14.90 -9.99
C VAL A 138 2.57 15.18 -11.44
N GLU A 139 1.96 16.34 -11.76
CA GLU A 139 1.60 16.70 -13.13
C GLU A 139 2.82 16.73 -14.06
N ASP A 140 3.89 17.41 -13.65
CA ASP A 140 5.09 17.57 -14.46
C ASP A 140 5.82 16.23 -14.64
N SER A 141 5.91 15.41 -13.57
CA SER A 141 6.56 14.09 -13.63
C SER A 141 5.76 13.08 -14.45
N VAL A 142 4.44 13.00 -14.28
CA VAL A 142 3.54 12.14 -15.06
C VAL A 142 3.59 12.53 -16.53
N SER A 143 3.48 13.82 -16.85
CA SER A 143 3.55 14.28 -18.22
C SER A 143 4.90 13.94 -18.86
N ALA A 144 6.01 14.05 -18.12
CA ALA A 144 7.33 13.74 -18.65
C ALA A 144 7.55 12.22 -18.85
N LEU A 145 7.11 11.40 -17.90
CA LEU A 145 7.38 9.95 -17.89
C LEU A 145 6.38 9.15 -18.74
N LEU A 146 5.12 9.57 -18.78
CA LEU A 146 4.03 8.73 -19.30
C LEU A 146 3.45 9.21 -20.63
N THR A 147 3.90 10.35 -21.15
CA THR A 147 3.44 10.81 -22.48
C THR A 147 3.82 9.80 -23.56
N GLY A 148 2.80 9.22 -24.21
CA GLY A 148 2.99 8.22 -25.25
C GLY A 148 3.16 6.78 -24.75
N VAL A 149 3.13 6.56 -23.42
CA VAL A 149 3.09 5.23 -22.82
C VAL A 149 1.65 4.70 -22.88
N ASN A 150 1.47 3.42 -23.22
CA ASN A 150 0.17 2.79 -23.12
C ASN A 150 -0.13 2.45 -21.66
N LEU A 151 -1.10 3.14 -21.07
CA LEU A 151 -1.48 3.00 -19.67
C LEU A 151 -2.59 1.96 -19.42
N SER A 152 -3.08 1.28 -20.47
CA SER A 152 -4.22 0.36 -20.36
C SER A 152 -4.03 -0.79 -19.36
N ARG A 153 -2.79 -1.08 -18.98
CA ARG A 153 -2.48 -2.09 -17.95
C ARG A 153 -2.87 -1.64 -16.54
N TRP A 154 -2.82 -0.34 -16.27
CA TRP A 154 -3.04 0.26 -14.95
C TRP A 154 -4.33 1.09 -14.87
N ASP A 155 -5.19 1.00 -15.90
CA ASP A 155 -6.42 1.78 -16.06
C ASP A 155 -7.63 0.82 -16.06
N TYR A 156 -7.95 0.26 -14.89
CA TYR A 156 -9.02 -0.73 -14.67
C TYR A 156 -10.10 -0.22 -13.70
#